data_AF-A0A133KXT9-F1
#
_entry.id   AF-A0A133KXT9-F1
#
_cell.length_a   1.000
_cell.length_b   1.000
_cell.length_c   1.000
_cell.angle_alpha   90.00
_cell.angle_beta   90.00
_cell.angle_gamma   90.00
#
_symmetry.space_group_name_H-M   'P 1'
#
loop_
_entity.id
_entity.type
_entity.pdbx_description
1 polymer ?
#
loop_
_entity_poly.entity_id
_entity_poly.type
_entity_poly.pdbx_seq_one_letter_code
_entity_poly.pdbx_strand_id
1 'polypeptide(L)'
;MAGNREFYNRKLHSLLGVIPIGLFLVIHLTVNHYAVNGAAAFNKAAGFMENLPFLLFVEVVFIYLPLLFHAIYGLYISFTASSNVGTMGYFRNWMYLLQRISGVLVLIFLVFHIYETRI
;
A
#
# COMPACT_ATOMS: atom_id res chain seq x y z
N MET A 1 -21.85 21.51 4.72
CA MET A 1 -21.88 20.02 4.65
C MET A 1 -20.68 19.39 3.91
N ALA A 2 -19.95 20.13 3.06
CA ALA A 2 -18.76 19.60 2.34
C ALA A 2 -17.55 19.25 3.24
N GLY A 3 -17.29 20.03 4.29
CA GLY A 3 -16.13 19.82 5.19
C GLY A 3 -16.14 18.47 5.94
N ASN A 4 -17.32 17.94 6.25
CA ASN A 4 -17.43 16.65 6.92
C ASN A 4 -16.97 15.51 6.01
N ARG A 5 -17.34 15.54 4.72
CA ARG A 5 -17.04 14.46 3.77
C ARG A 5 -15.55 14.37 3.46
N GLU A 6 -14.87 15.51 3.30
CA GLU A 6 -13.41 15.53 3.11
C GLU A 6 -12.68 14.96 4.32
N PHE A 7 -13.07 15.39 5.53
CA PHE A 7 -12.49 14.87 6.77
C PHE A 7 -12.65 13.35 6.89
N TYR A 8 -13.86 12.82 6.63
CA TYR A 8 -14.10 11.37 6.64
C TYR A 8 -13.25 10.62 5.62
N ASN A 9 -13.15 11.12 4.39
CA ASN A 9 -12.36 10.48 3.35
C ASN A 9 -10.86 10.46 3.68
N ARG A 10 -10.31 11.55 4.22
CA ARG A 10 -8.92 11.62 4.70
C ARG A 10 -8.68 10.62 5.84
N LYS A 11 -9.60 10.53 6.80
CA LYS A 11 -9.50 9.57 7.90
C LYS A 11 -9.57 8.13 7.40
N LEU A 12 -10.48 7.83 6.48
CA LEU A 12 -10.62 6.50 5.87
C LEU A 12 -9.36 6.13 5.08
N HIS A 13 -8.80 7.05 4.30
CA HIS A 13 -7.56 6.84 3.57
C HIS A 13 -6.39 6.46 4.50
N SER A 14 -6.20 7.22 5.58
CA SER A 14 -5.19 6.89 6.58
C SER A 14 -5.45 5.54 7.24
N LEU A 15 -6.71 5.24 7.60
CA LEU A 15 -7.08 3.97 8.22
C LEU A 15 -6.77 2.77 7.32
N LEU A 16 -7.16 2.84 6.04
CA LEU A 16 -6.95 1.77 5.06
C LEU A 16 -5.46 1.59 4.73
N GLY A 17 -4.68 2.67 4.77
CA GLY A 17 -3.23 2.62 4.60
C GLY A 17 -2.50 1.96 5.77
N VAL A 18 -2.92 2.26 7.00
CA VAL A 18 -2.22 1.77 8.20
C VAL A 18 -2.64 0.33 8.54
N ILE A 19 -3.95 0.04 8.54
CA ILE A 19 -4.44 -1.25 9.06
C ILE A 19 -4.44 -2.33 7.96
N PRO A 20 -5.30 -2.30 6.93
CA PRO A 20 -5.29 -3.32 5.88
C PRO A 20 -3.95 -3.44 5.16
N ILE A 21 -3.45 -2.34 4.59
CA ILE A 21 -2.24 -2.38 3.77
C ILE A 21 -1.01 -2.67 4.63
N GLY A 22 -0.90 -2.06 5.82
CA GLY A 22 0.19 -2.33 6.76
C GLY A 22 0.24 -3.81 7.19
N LEU A 23 -0.90 -4.39 7.56
CA LEU A 23 -0.99 -5.82 7.91
C LEU A 23 -0.63 -6.71 6.72
N PHE A 24 -1.15 -6.41 5.53
CA PHE A 24 -0.80 -7.13 4.31
C PHE A 24 0.70 -7.09 4.05
N LEU A 25 1.36 -5.94 4.18
CA LEU A 25 2.79 -5.81 3.95
C LEU A 25 3.62 -6.62 4.94
N VAL A 26 3.23 -6.68 6.22
CA VAL A 26 3.93 -7.53 7.20
C VAL A 26 3.87 -8.99 6.76
N ILE A 27 2.68 -9.49 6.39
CA ILE A 27 2.50 -10.87 5.94
C ILE A 27 3.27 -11.11 4.64
N HIS A 28 3.11 -10.22 3.66
CA HIS A 28 3.75 -10.31 2.34
C HIS A 28 5.27 -10.39 2.46
N LEU A 29 5.89 -9.47 3.21
CA LEU A 29 7.34 -9.46 3.40
C LEU A 29 7.81 -10.67 4.23
N THR A 30 7.02 -11.14 5.20
CA THR A 30 7.35 -12.35 5.97
C THR A 30 7.37 -13.60 5.09
N VAL A 31 6.36 -13.77 4.23
CA VAL A 31 6.30 -14.90 3.28
C VAL A 31 7.48 -14.82 2.30
N ASN A 32 7.76 -13.64 1.74
CA ASN A 32 8.91 -13.44 0.84
C ASN A 32 10.26 -13.70 1.52
N HIS A 33 10.39 -13.37 2.80
CA HIS A 33 11.63 -13.60 3.54
C HIS A 33 12.03 -15.09 3.59
N TYR A 34 11.08 -16.02 3.51
CA TYR A 34 11.40 -17.46 3.43
C TYR A 34 12.26 -17.83 2.21
N ALA A 35 12.36 -16.97 1.18
CA ALA A 35 13.27 -17.16 0.07
C ALA A 35 14.76 -17.20 0.50
N VAL A 36 15.12 -16.58 1.63
CA VAL A 36 16.46 -16.67 2.22
C VAL A 36 16.80 -18.12 2.60
N ASN A 37 15.79 -18.92 2.94
CA ASN A 37 15.94 -20.34 3.27
C ASN A 37 15.83 -21.26 2.03
N GLY A 38 15.84 -20.68 0.83
CA GLY A 38 15.76 -21.39 -0.44
C GLY A 38 14.34 -21.52 -0.99
N ALA A 39 14.26 -21.92 -2.27
CA ALA A 39 13.01 -21.97 -3.03
C ALA A 39 11.94 -22.89 -2.40
N ALA A 40 12.34 -24.03 -1.82
CA ALA A 40 11.40 -24.95 -1.18
C ALA A 40 10.69 -24.32 0.04
N ALA A 41 11.41 -23.52 0.84
CA ALA A 41 10.84 -22.85 1.99
C ALA A 41 9.86 -21.74 1.56
N PHE A 42 10.23 -20.94 0.56
CA PHE A 42 9.36 -19.93 -0.04
C PHE A 42 8.10 -20.56 -0.63
N ASN A 43 8.23 -21.59 -1.48
CA ASN A 43 7.09 -22.24 -2.13
C ASN A 43 6.12 -22.86 -1.11
N LYS A 44 6.63 -23.41 0.00
CA LYS A 44 5.78 -23.91 1.09
C LYS A 44 4.99 -22.78 1.75
N ALA A 45 5.63 -21.65 2.04
CA ALA A 45 4.98 -20.49 2.66
C ALA A 45 3.97 -19.82 1.73
N ALA A 46 4.35 -19.59 0.46
CA ALA A 46 3.47 -19.05 -0.57
C ALA A 46 2.28 -19.98 -0.84
N GLY A 47 2.55 -21.29 -0.98
CA GLY A 47 1.50 -22.30 -1.17
C GLY A 47 0.51 -22.36 -0.01
N PHE A 48 0.93 -22.15 1.24
CA PHE A 48 0.00 -22.03 2.36
C PHE A 48 -0.99 -20.86 2.18
N MET A 49 -0.49 -19.71 1.72
CA MET A 49 -1.33 -18.53 1.45
C MET A 49 -2.31 -18.77 0.31
N GLU A 50 -1.87 -19.44 -0.76
CA GLU A 50 -2.71 -19.77 -1.92
C GLU A 50 -3.83 -20.78 -1.60
N ASN A 51 -3.66 -21.58 -0.54
CA ASN A 51 -4.64 -22.58 -0.12
C ASN A 51 -5.62 -22.07 0.97
N LEU A 52 -5.62 -20.76 1.26
CA LEU A 52 -6.58 -20.20 2.21
C LEU A 52 -8.03 -20.33 1.71
N PRO A 53 -8.99 -20.67 2.59
CA PRO A 53 -10.39 -20.72 2.21
C PRO A 53 -10.88 -19.32 1.81
N PHE A 54 -11.69 -19.25 0.76
CA PHE A 54 -12.22 -18.00 0.22
C PHE A 54 -11.14 -16.98 -0.18
N LEU A 55 -9.98 -17.45 -0.66
CA LEU A 55 -8.83 -16.60 -1.00
C LEU A 55 -9.22 -15.35 -1.81
N LEU A 56 -9.96 -15.51 -2.91
CA LEU A 56 -10.37 -14.38 -3.76
C LEU A 56 -11.19 -13.33 -2.97
N PHE A 57 -12.08 -13.77 -2.09
CA PHE A 57 -12.85 -12.86 -1.25
C PHE A 57 -11.95 -12.11 -0.27
N VAL A 58 -11.01 -12.83 0.37
CA VAL A 58 -10.03 -12.22 1.29
C VAL A 58 -9.19 -11.19 0.56
N GLU A 59 -8.66 -11.53 -0.61
CA GLU A 59 -7.85 -10.62 -1.42
C GLU A 59 -8.62 -9.38 -1.86
N VAL A 60 -9.85 -9.53 -2.35
CA VAL A 60 -10.66 -8.40 -2.79
C VAL A 60 -10.99 -7.47 -1.61
N VAL A 61 -11.46 -8.02 -0.49
CA VAL A 61 -11.99 -7.21 0.63
C VAL A 61 -10.88 -6.58 1.47
N PHE A 62 -9.80 -7.32 1.74
CA PHE A 62 -8.75 -6.87 2.66
C PHE A 62 -7.51 -6.32 1.96
N ILE A 63 -7.32 -6.59 0.67
CA ILE A 63 -6.14 -6.12 -0.07
C ILE A 63 -6.56 -5.17 -1.20
N TYR A 64 -7.24 -5.64 -2.24
CA TYR A 64 -7.48 -4.85 -3.45
C TYR A 64 -8.37 -3.64 -3.21
N LEU A 65 -9.52 -3.78 -2.53
CA LEU A 65 -10.43 -2.67 -2.28
C LEU A 65 -9.78 -1.57 -1.40
N PRO A 66 -9.17 -1.90 -0.22
CA PRO A 66 -8.44 -0.93 0.58
C PRO A 66 -7.30 -0.26 -0.18
N LEU A 67 -6.52 -1.04 -0.93
CA LEU A 67 -5.38 -0.54 -1.70
C LEU A 67 -5.83 0.42 -2.81
N LEU A 68 -6.88 0.09 -3.56
CA LEU A 68 -7.42 0.95 -4.61
C LEU A 68 -7.91 2.29 -4.06
N PHE A 69 -8.67 2.27 -2.96
CA PHE A 69 -9.11 3.52 -2.33
C PHE A 69 -7.91 4.35 -1.84
N HIS A 70 -6.97 3.71 -1.15
CA HIS A 70 -5.77 4.37 -0.64
C HIS A 70 -4.94 4.99 -1.76
N ALA A 71 -4.69 4.24 -2.83
CA ALA A 71 -3.93 4.67 -4.01
C ALA A 71 -4.58 5.87 -4.71
N ILE A 72 -5.85 5.75 -5.08
CA ILE A 72 -6.57 6.78 -5.85
C ILE A 72 -6.72 8.06 -5.03
N TYR A 73 -7.15 7.94 -3.77
CA TYR A 73 -7.31 9.12 -2.91
C TYR A 73 -5.97 9.72 -2.49
N GLY A 74 -4.93 8.90 -2.33
CA GLY A 74 -3.56 9.32 -2.10
C GLY A 74 -2.97 10.12 -3.26
N LEU A 75 -3.24 9.71 -4.51
CA LEU A 75 -2.89 10.49 -5.70
C LEU A 75 -3.63 11.83 -5.72
N TYR A 76 -4.93 11.82 -5.47
CA TYR A 76 -5.72 13.07 -5.37
C TYR A 76 -5.11 14.04 -4.35
N ILE A 77 -4.76 13.57 -3.15
CA ILE A 77 -4.09 14.40 -2.13
C ILE A 77 -2.71 14.85 -2.61
N SER A 78 -1.96 14.01 -3.31
CA SER A 78 -0.60 14.34 -3.77
C SER A 78 -0.60 15.44 -4.83
N PHE A 79 -1.57 15.44 -5.74
CA PHE A 79 -1.70 16.47 -6.79
C PHE A 79 -2.34 17.79 -6.29
N THR A 80 -3.08 17.74 -5.18
CA THR A 80 -3.71 18.94 -4.57
C THR A 80 -2.88 19.54 -3.43
N ALA A 81 -1.82 18.85 -2.99
CA ALA A 81 -0.93 19.30 -1.93
C ALA A 81 0.20 20.19 -2.46
N SER A 82 0.62 21.17 -1.65
CA SER A 82 1.88 21.90 -1.85
C SER A 82 2.99 21.32 -0.98
N SER A 83 4.25 21.53 -1.41
CA SER A 83 5.44 21.29 -0.61
C SER A 83 6.18 22.61 -0.41
N ASN A 84 6.82 22.77 0.74
CA ASN A 84 7.56 23.98 1.11
C ASN A 84 9.02 23.68 1.46
N VAL A 85 9.55 22.52 1.02
CA VAL A 85 10.95 22.13 1.29
C VAL A 85 11.97 23.14 0.77
N GLY A 86 11.61 23.93 -0.27
CA GLY A 86 12.45 24.99 -0.82
C GLY A 86 12.58 26.23 0.07
N THR A 87 11.68 26.42 1.05
CA THR A 87 11.72 27.54 2.00
C THR A 87 11.86 27.08 3.45
N MET A 88 11.40 25.87 3.78
CA MET A 88 11.46 25.25 5.10
C MET A 88 12.08 23.85 4.99
N GLY A 89 13.38 23.76 5.23
CA GLY A 89 14.17 22.53 5.10
C GLY A 89 14.09 21.54 6.27
N TYR A 90 13.07 21.60 7.13
CA TYR A 90 13.01 20.67 8.27
C TYR A 90 12.77 19.23 7.82
N PHE A 91 13.26 18.29 8.62
CA PHE A 91 13.12 16.85 8.36
C PHE A 91 11.69 16.43 8.04
N ARG A 92 10.68 16.97 8.75
CA ARG A 92 9.27 16.63 8.52
C ARG A 92 8.77 17.09 7.15
N ASN A 93 9.24 18.22 6.63
CA ASN A 93 8.87 18.73 5.31
C ASN A 93 9.45 17.83 4.22
N TRP A 94 10.69 17.37 4.39
CA TRP A 94 11.31 16.37 3.53
C TRP A 94 10.56 15.03 3.56
N MET A 95 10.25 14.52 4.76
CA MET A 95 9.51 13.25 4.85
C MET A 95 8.12 13.32 4.23
N TYR A 96 7.44 14.46 4.39
CA TYR A 96 6.16 14.72 3.73
C TYR A 96 6.28 14.66 2.19
N LEU A 97 7.35 15.23 1.62
CA LEU A 97 7.60 15.18 0.19
C LEU A 97 7.97 13.76 -0.26
N LEU A 98 8.92 13.13 0.42
CA LEU A 98 9.41 11.79 0.10
C LEU A 98 8.31 10.73 0.15
N GLN A 99 7.38 10.82 1.11
CA GLN A 99 6.23 9.92 1.20
C GLN A 99 5.34 9.97 -0.06
N ARG A 100 5.17 11.16 -0.67
CA ARG A 100 4.36 11.31 -1.89
C ARG A 100 5.09 10.77 -3.10
N ILE A 101 6.37 11.11 -3.23
CA ILE A 101 7.21 10.62 -4.31
C ILE A 101 7.27 9.09 -4.26
N SER A 102 7.57 8.51 -3.09
CA SER A 102 7.60 7.07 -2.93
C SER A 102 6.23 6.43 -3.16
N GLY A 103 5.14 7.07 -2.72
CA GLY A 103 3.79 6.61 -3.02
C GLY A 103 3.53 6.47 -4.52
N VAL A 104 3.86 7.49 -5.32
CA VAL A 104 3.71 7.45 -6.79
C VAL A 104 4.59 6.35 -7.41
N LEU A 105 5.85 6.24 -6.97
CA LEU A 105 6.77 5.22 -7.46
C LEU A 105 6.27 3.80 -7.13
N VAL A 106 5.76 3.57 -5.92
CA VAL A 106 5.17 2.29 -5.50
C VAL A 106 3.94 1.96 -6.32
N LEU A 107 3.10 2.93 -6.69
CA LEU A 107 1.95 2.66 -7.57
C LEU A 107 2.37 2.18 -8.95
N ILE A 108 3.42 2.78 -9.54
CA ILE A 108 3.98 2.33 -10.82
C ILE A 108 4.54 0.92 -10.66
N PHE A 109 5.34 0.69 -9.61
CA PHE A 109 5.90 -0.63 -9.29
C PHE A 109 4.80 -1.69 -9.11
N LEU A 110 3.70 -1.38 -8.41
CA LEU A 110 2.62 -2.32 -8.14
C LEU A 110 1.98 -2.87 -9.42
N VAL A 111 1.86 -2.05 -10.48
CA VAL A 111 1.33 -2.51 -11.77
C VAL A 111 2.20 -3.64 -12.34
N PHE A 112 3.51 -3.43 -12.41
CA PHE A 112 4.46 -4.44 -12.88
C PHE A 112 4.56 -5.62 -11.92
N HIS A 113 4.61 -5.36 -10.62
CA HIS A 113 4.71 -6.38 -9.57
C HIS A 113 3.53 -7.34 -9.60
N ILE A 114 2.30 -6.84 -9.72
CA ILE A 114 1.10 -7.68 -9.81
C ILE A 114 1.10 -8.45 -11.13
N TYR A 115 1.48 -7.82 -12.25
CA TYR A 115 1.56 -8.51 -13.55
C TYR A 115 2.51 -9.72 -13.48
N GLU A 116 3.76 -9.52 -13.07
CA GLU A 116 4.79 -10.58 -13.02
C GLU A 116 4.50 -11.69 -12.00
N THR A 117 3.67 -11.44 -10.98
CA THR A 117 3.39 -12.42 -9.90
C THR A 117 2.05 -13.11 -10.03
N ARG A 118 1.18 -12.69 -10.96
CA ARG A 118 -0.18 -13.23 -11.11
C ARG A 118 -0.56 -13.65 -12.52
N ILE A 119 0.08 -13.10 -13.55
CA ILE A 119 -0.24 -13.35 -14.96
C ILE A 119 0.93 -14.12 -15.58
#